data_AF-A0A8J7GXM3-F1
#
_entry.id   AF-A0A8J7GXM3-F1
#
_cell.length_a   1.000
_cell.length_b   1.000
_cell.length_c   1.000
_cell.angle_alpha   90.00
_cell.angle_beta   90.00
_cell.angle_gamma   90.00
#
_symmetry.space_group_name_H-M   'P 1'
#
loop_
_entity.id
_entity.type
_entity.pdbx_description
1 polymer ?
#
loop_
_entity_poly.entity_id
_entity_poly.type
_entity_poly.pdbx_seq_one_letter_code
_entity_poly.pdbx_strand_id
1 'polypeptide(L)'
;MNADAERAEPDPDDVDAQFARIVAGYHTDAPERPEIESVELTDLTAQSGLSPRGPEPDGQGLLDGLDTFGEDLDDEDEHYVPPPPPPLPRPTKRVVTSVLVFAVGVLLLFWPELLPISDQLVQFAGLIGIVSAVVMLVMLLKPGDDEDYDPDQGARV
;
A
#
# COMPACT_ATOMS: atom_id res chain seq x y z
N MET A 1 -37.14 18.67 20.08
CA MET A 1 -36.02 19.31 20.82
C MET A 1 -35.24 18.22 21.52
N ASN A 2 -33.91 18.41 21.56
CA ASN A 2 -32.85 17.61 22.20
C ASN A 2 -32.14 16.67 21.19
N ALA A 3 -31.32 17.23 20.30
CA ALA A 3 -29.94 17.71 20.52
C ALA A 3 -28.96 16.54 20.43
N ASP A 4 -28.47 16.33 19.21
CA ASP A 4 -27.16 15.76 18.90
C ASP A 4 -26.16 16.15 19.99
N ALA A 5 -25.74 15.16 20.77
CA ALA A 5 -24.57 15.30 21.62
C ALA A 5 -23.38 15.49 20.69
N GLU A 6 -22.92 16.74 20.57
CA GLU A 6 -21.58 17.07 20.10
C GLU A 6 -20.61 16.04 20.68
N ARG A 7 -19.96 15.24 19.83
CA ARG A 7 -18.73 14.57 20.22
C ARG A 7 -17.72 15.68 20.47
N ALA A 8 -17.69 16.18 21.70
CA ALA A 8 -16.62 17.05 22.17
C ALA A 8 -15.31 16.32 21.89
N GLU A 9 -14.42 16.95 21.11
CA GLU A 9 -13.08 16.41 20.94
C GLU A 9 -12.44 16.30 22.33
N PRO A 10 -11.84 15.16 22.69
CA PRO A 10 -11.22 14.98 23.99
C PRO A 10 -10.14 16.05 24.18
N ASP A 11 -10.09 16.63 25.37
CA ASP A 11 -9.07 17.61 25.74
C ASP A 11 -7.67 17.02 25.44
N PRO A 12 -6.80 17.72 24.70
CA PRO A 12 -5.45 17.23 24.41
C PRO A 12 -4.67 16.81 25.66
N ASP A 13 -4.89 17.51 26.79
CA ASP A 13 -4.21 17.19 28.05
C ASP A 13 -4.67 15.83 28.63
N ASP A 14 -5.94 15.45 28.42
CA ASP A 14 -6.48 14.15 28.84
C ASP A 14 -5.93 13.01 27.96
N VAL A 15 -5.72 13.26 26.67
CA VAL A 15 -5.14 12.29 25.73
C VAL A 15 -3.68 12.03 26.09
N ASP A 16 -2.91 13.09 26.36
CA ASP A 16 -1.51 12.99 26.76
C ASP A 16 -1.35 12.28 28.11
N ALA A 17 -2.24 12.56 29.07
CA ALA A 17 -2.26 11.86 30.35
C ALA A 17 -2.57 10.35 30.20
N GLN A 18 -3.50 9.99 29.31
CA GLN A 18 -3.80 8.58 29.02
C GLN A 18 -2.66 7.89 28.28
N PHE A 19 -2.03 8.57 27.32
CA PHE A 19 -0.90 8.03 26.59
C PHE A 19 0.30 7.80 27.52
N ALA A 20 0.60 8.77 28.39
CA ALA A 20 1.65 8.64 29.40
C ALA A 20 1.44 7.43 30.33
N ARG A 21 0.18 7.12 30.68
CA ARG A 21 -0.15 5.93 31.48
C ARG A 21 0.17 4.62 30.75
N ILE A 22 -0.08 4.55 29.44
CA ILE A 22 0.22 3.37 28.62
C ILE A 22 1.74 3.19 28.49
N VAL A 23 2.46 4.27 28.18
CA VAL A 23 3.93 4.25 28.02
C VAL A 23 4.62 3.90 29.33
N ALA A 24 4.14 4.43 30.46
CA ALA A 24 4.67 4.10 31.78
C ALA A 24 4.56 2.60 32.11
N GLY A 25 3.52 1.91 31.62
CA GLY A 25 3.37 0.46 31.77
C GLY A 25 4.37 -0.36 30.95
N TYR A 26 4.94 0.22 29.89
CA TYR A 26 5.86 -0.46 28.97
C TYR A 26 7.34 -0.37 29.40
N HIS A 27 7.67 0.58 30.28
CA HIS A 27 9.03 0.72 30.85
C HIS A 27 9.28 -0.22 32.04
N THR A 28 8.33 -1.08 32.38
CA THR A 28 8.57 -2.20 33.30
C THR A 28 9.32 -3.30 32.55
N ASP A 29 10.33 -3.90 33.17
CA ASP A 29 11.07 -5.01 32.55
C ASP A 29 10.08 -6.10 32.14
N ALA A 30 10.17 -6.52 30.86
CA ALA A 30 9.34 -7.60 30.36
C ALA A 30 9.56 -8.83 31.24
N PRO A 31 8.50 -9.54 31.68
CA PRO A 31 8.68 -10.76 32.45
C PRO A 31 9.54 -11.74 31.65
N GLU A 32 10.38 -12.52 32.33
CA GLU A 32 11.13 -13.60 31.68
C GLU A 32 10.14 -14.44 30.88
N ARG A 33 10.36 -14.47 29.55
CA ARG A 33 9.55 -15.27 28.65
C ARG A 33 9.63 -16.71 29.16
N PRO A 34 8.50 -17.38 29.44
CA PRO A 34 8.57 -18.76 29.89
C PRO A 34 9.31 -19.55 28.82
N GLU A 35 10.38 -20.25 29.23
CA GLU A 35 11.01 -21.24 28.36
C GLU A 35 9.94 -22.28 28.06
N ILE A 36 9.40 -22.21 26.84
CA ILE A 36 8.55 -23.25 26.31
C ILE A 36 9.44 -24.48 26.15
N GLU A 37 9.41 -25.35 27.16
CA GLU A 37 10.00 -26.67 27.10
C GLU A 37 9.44 -27.36 25.85
N SER A 38 10.32 -27.86 24.99
CA SER A 38 9.91 -28.52 23.76
C SER A 38 9.24 -29.83 24.14
N VAL A 39 7.93 -29.80 24.29
CA VAL A 39 7.14 -30.98 24.63
C VAL A 39 7.24 -31.94 23.44
N GLU A 40 7.90 -33.09 23.65
CA GLU A 40 7.91 -34.17 22.67
C GLU A 40 6.46 -34.59 22.43
N LEU A 41 5.98 -34.53 21.18
CA LEU A 41 4.56 -34.70 20.81
C LEU A 41 3.91 -35.98 21.36
N THR A 42 4.73 -36.95 21.74
CA THR A 42 4.36 -38.22 22.35
C THR A 42 3.52 -38.04 23.63
N ASP A 43 3.81 -37.03 24.48
CA ASP A 43 3.11 -36.87 25.77
C ASP A 43 1.73 -36.21 25.63
N LEU A 44 1.51 -35.43 24.56
CA LEU A 44 0.21 -34.85 24.23
C LEU A 44 -0.81 -35.93 23.80
N THR A 45 -0.34 -37.01 23.16
CA THR A 45 -1.22 -38.11 22.73
C THR A 45 -1.72 -38.97 23.90
N ALA A 46 -0.94 -39.10 24.97
CA ALA A 46 -1.31 -39.85 26.16
C ALA A 46 -2.35 -39.11 27.02
N GLN A 47 -2.24 -37.77 27.12
CA GLN A 47 -3.19 -36.95 27.89
C GLN A 47 -4.50 -36.69 27.15
N SER A 48 -4.50 -36.67 25.82
CA SER A 48 -5.68 -36.36 25.03
C SER A 48 -6.62 -37.55 24.80
N GLY A 49 -6.32 -38.73 25.34
CA GLY A 49 -7.20 -39.91 25.27
C GLY A 49 -7.46 -40.44 23.85
N LEU A 50 -6.68 -40.01 22.86
CA LEU A 50 -6.80 -40.44 21.47
C LEU A 50 -6.05 -41.76 21.29
N SER A 51 -6.62 -42.83 21.85
CA SER A 51 -6.21 -44.18 21.49
C SER A 51 -6.55 -44.42 20.00
N PRO A 52 -5.59 -44.85 19.15
CA PRO A 52 -5.83 -45.07 17.73
C PRO A 52 -6.54 -46.41 17.49
N ARG A 53 -7.83 -46.52 17.86
CA ARG A 53 -8.72 -47.56 17.32
C ARG A 53 -10.19 -47.28 17.67
N GLY A 54 -10.92 -46.71 16.72
CA GLY A 54 -12.39 -46.57 16.72
C GLY A 54 -12.88 -46.58 15.27
N PRO A 55 -14.10 -47.07 14.99
CA PRO A 55 -14.50 -47.58 13.68
C PRO A 55 -14.61 -46.44 12.65
N GLU A 56 -14.14 -46.71 11.43
CA GLU A 56 -14.24 -45.82 10.27
C GLU A 56 -15.69 -45.30 10.12
N PRO A 57 -15.93 -43.98 10.22
CA PRO A 57 -17.14 -43.40 9.70
C PRO A 57 -17.02 -43.39 8.18
N ASP A 58 -17.95 -44.09 7.54
CA ASP A 58 -18.07 -44.22 6.09
C ASP A 58 -17.97 -42.86 5.38
N GLY A 59 -17.30 -42.92 4.24
CA GLY A 59 -16.90 -41.84 3.34
C GLY A 59 -17.91 -40.72 3.16
N GLN A 60 -17.52 -39.55 3.67
CA GLN A 60 -17.76 -38.23 3.09
C GLN A 60 -16.90 -37.23 3.88
N GLY A 61 -15.59 -37.41 3.79
CA GLY A 61 -14.65 -36.45 4.34
C GLY A 61 -14.69 -35.18 3.50
N LEU A 62 -14.59 -34.02 4.13
CA LEU A 62 -14.42 -32.72 3.44
C LEU A 62 -13.22 -32.70 2.48
N LEU A 63 -12.33 -33.69 2.56
CA LEU A 63 -11.20 -33.93 1.68
C LEU A 63 -11.63 -34.57 0.34
N ASP A 64 -12.66 -35.42 0.34
CA ASP A 64 -13.24 -36.08 -0.84
C ASP A 64 -13.92 -35.06 -1.78
N GLY A 65 -14.54 -34.03 -1.18
CA GLY A 65 -15.07 -32.89 -1.92
C GLY A 65 -14.00 -31.96 -2.50
N LEU A 66 -12.75 -32.03 -2.01
CA LEU A 66 -11.64 -31.24 -2.55
C LEU A 66 -11.06 -31.85 -3.82
N ASP A 67 -11.06 -33.18 -3.94
CA ASP A 67 -10.61 -33.90 -5.14
C ASP A 67 -11.53 -33.65 -6.35
N THR A 68 -12.83 -33.42 -6.12
CA THR A 68 -13.80 -33.02 -7.16
C THR A 68 -13.47 -31.67 -7.83
N PHE A 69 -12.73 -30.75 -7.18
CA PHE A 69 -12.36 -29.48 -7.80
C PHE A 69 -11.21 -29.59 -8.82
N GLY A 70 -10.53 -30.73 -8.89
CA GLY A 70 -9.39 -30.96 -9.79
C GLY A 70 -9.55 -32.13 -10.76
N GLU A 71 -10.48 -33.06 -10.52
CA GLU A 71 -10.57 -34.32 -11.29
C GLU A 71 -11.31 -34.20 -12.64
N ASP A 72 -12.03 -33.10 -12.90
CA ASP A 72 -12.80 -32.87 -14.15
C ASP A 72 -12.41 -31.56 -14.86
N LEU A 73 -11.21 -31.03 -14.58
CA LEU A 73 -10.64 -29.98 -15.42
C LEU A 73 -9.94 -30.68 -16.58
N ASP A 74 -10.59 -30.73 -17.75
CA ASP A 74 -9.95 -31.12 -19.01
C ASP A 74 -8.64 -30.33 -19.13
N ASP A 75 -7.55 -31.06 -18.93
CA ASP A 75 -6.24 -30.51 -18.59
C ASP A 75 -5.49 -30.08 -19.86
N GLU A 76 -4.59 -29.11 -19.67
CA GLU A 76 -3.38 -28.84 -20.46
C GLU A 76 -3.38 -27.76 -21.55
N ASP A 77 -4.46 -27.46 -22.29
CA ASP A 77 -4.33 -26.60 -23.51
C ASP A 77 -4.92 -25.17 -23.45
N GLU A 78 -5.76 -24.85 -22.46
CA GLU A 78 -6.42 -23.54 -22.35
C GLU A 78 -5.66 -22.55 -21.45
N HIS A 79 -4.34 -22.49 -21.62
CA HIS A 79 -3.52 -21.50 -20.92
C HIS A 79 -3.70 -20.11 -21.55
N TYR A 80 -4.31 -19.18 -20.83
CA TYR A 80 -4.35 -17.78 -21.23
C TYR A 80 -2.92 -17.25 -21.40
N VAL A 81 -2.49 -17.05 -22.64
CA VAL A 81 -1.28 -16.29 -22.94
C VAL A 81 -1.65 -14.81 -22.86
N PRO A 82 -1.17 -14.07 -21.85
CA PRO A 82 -1.48 -12.65 -21.78
C PRO A 82 -1.01 -11.98 -23.08
N PRO A 83 -1.83 -11.09 -23.65
CA PRO A 83 -1.39 -10.31 -24.79
C PRO A 83 -0.09 -9.59 -24.41
N PRO A 84 0.85 -9.41 -25.36
CA PRO A 84 2.07 -8.68 -25.08
C PRO A 84 1.70 -7.32 -24.47
N PRO A 85 2.42 -6.88 -23.41
CA PRO A 85 2.07 -5.66 -22.71
C PRO A 85 2.08 -4.49 -23.70
N PRO A 86 1.12 -3.55 -23.59
CA PRO A 86 1.12 -2.36 -24.42
C PRO A 86 2.46 -1.62 -24.28
N PRO A 87 2.95 -0.98 -25.35
CA PRO A 87 4.23 -0.27 -25.30
C PRO A 87 4.17 0.82 -24.22
N LEU A 88 5.25 0.94 -23.44
CA LEU A 88 5.35 1.96 -22.40
C LEU A 88 5.18 3.36 -23.00
N PRO A 89 4.44 4.26 -22.33
CA PRO A 89 4.28 5.63 -22.78
C PRO A 89 5.65 6.31 -22.85
N ARG A 90 5.97 6.85 -24.03
CA ARG A 90 7.23 7.58 -24.23
C ARG A 90 7.11 8.96 -23.58
N PRO A 91 8.13 9.44 -22.84
CA PRO A 91 8.10 10.79 -22.30
C PRO A 91 7.97 11.79 -23.46
N THR A 92 6.89 12.56 -23.45
CA THR A 92 6.63 13.57 -24.47
C THR A 92 7.58 14.76 -24.27
N LYS A 93 7.78 15.59 -25.32
CA LYS A 93 8.60 16.81 -25.22
C LYS A 93 8.16 17.73 -24.06
N ARG A 94 6.88 17.70 -23.69
CA ARG A 94 6.35 18.45 -22.54
C ARG A 94 6.97 18.01 -21.22
N VAL A 95 7.15 16.69 -21.01
CA VAL A 95 7.83 16.14 -19.82
C VAL A 95 9.23 16.71 -19.72
N VAL A 96 9.96 16.68 -20.83
CA VAL A 96 11.34 17.18 -20.90
C VAL A 96 11.40 18.67 -20.56
N THR A 97 10.49 19.47 -21.11
CA THR A 97 10.41 20.91 -20.80
C THR A 97 10.09 21.15 -19.32
N SER A 98 9.14 20.40 -18.73
CA SER A 98 8.80 20.54 -17.30
C SER A 98 9.97 20.17 -16.39
N VAL A 99 10.69 19.08 -16.69
CA VAL A 99 11.90 18.70 -15.96
C VAL A 99 13.01 19.74 -16.11
N LEU A 100 13.17 20.32 -17.30
CA LEU A 100 14.13 21.41 -17.53
C LEU A 100 13.79 22.63 -16.67
N VAL A 101 12.52 23.05 -16.65
CA VAL A 101 12.05 24.18 -15.83
C VAL A 101 12.26 23.91 -14.35
N PHE A 102 11.97 22.69 -13.87
CA PHE A 102 12.25 22.27 -12.50
C PHE A 102 13.74 22.39 -12.17
N ALA A 103 14.61 21.85 -13.03
CA ALA A 103 16.06 21.89 -12.84
C ALA A 103 16.58 23.34 -12.79
N VAL A 104 16.06 24.22 -13.66
CA VAL A 104 16.40 25.66 -13.66
C VAL A 104 15.92 26.32 -12.36
N GLY A 105 14.70 26.05 -11.90
CA GLY A 105 14.18 26.58 -10.64
C GLY A 105 15.01 26.17 -9.43
N VAL A 106 15.41 24.90 -9.37
CA VAL A 106 16.32 24.39 -8.32
C VAL A 106 17.69 25.06 -8.42
N LEU A 107 18.26 25.19 -9.63
CA LEU A 107 19.57 25.81 -9.83
C LEU A 107 19.60 27.27 -9.34
N LEU A 108 18.54 28.03 -9.63
CA LEU A 108 18.40 29.43 -9.18
C LEU A 108 18.27 29.54 -7.65
N LEU A 109 17.74 28.51 -6.98
CA LEU A 109 17.57 28.49 -5.53
C LEU A 109 18.89 28.22 -4.79
N PHE A 110 19.75 27.37 -5.36
CA PHE A 110 21.06 27.04 -4.80
C PHE A 110 22.15 28.06 -5.17
N TRP A 111 22.05 28.68 -6.35
CA TRP A 111 23.01 29.68 -6.81
C TRP A 111 22.31 30.94 -7.33
N PRO A 112 21.83 31.81 -6.42
CA PRO A 112 21.19 33.07 -6.82
C PRO A 112 22.16 34.03 -7.54
N GLU A 113 23.47 33.88 -7.29
CA GLU A 113 24.54 34.70 -7.88
C GLU A 113 24.73 34.48 -9.39
N LEU A 114 24.07 33.49 -10.01
CA LEU A 114 24.13 33.29 -11.48
C LEU A 114 23.50 34.45 -12.27
N LEU A 115 22.60 35.21 -11.64
CA LEU A 115 21.94 36.35 -12.25
C LEU A 115 22.46 37.64 -11.62
N PRO A 116 22.88 38.65 -12.41
CA PRO A 116 23.30 39.95 -11.89
C PRO A 116 22.08 40.82 -11.52
N ILE A 117 21.20 40.27 -10.67
CA ILE A 117 19.96 40.87 -10.17
C ILE A 117 19.97 40.71 -8.63
N SER A 118 19.00 41.29 -7.93
CA SER A 118 18.86 41.09 -6.48
C SER A 118 18.67 39.62 -6.12
N ASP A 119 19.53 39.08 -5.26
CA ASP A 119 19.49 37.69 -4.77
C ASP A 119 18.11 37.28 -4.27
N GLN A 120 17.44 38.20 -3.57
CA GLN A 120 16.11 37.98 -3.03
C GLN A 120 15.06 37.74 -4.13
N LEU A 121 15.14 38.47 -5.25
CA LEU A 121 14.23 38.27 -6.39
C LEU A 121 14.52 36.95 -7.10
N VAL A 122 15.79 36.58 -7.23
CA VAL A 122 16.22 35.31 -7.84
C VAL A 122 15.74 34.11 -7.01
N GLN A 123 15.83 34.18 -5.68
CA GLN A 123 15.28 33.16 -4.78
C GLN A 123 13.75 33.02 -4.91
N PHE A 124 13.02 34.15 -4.93
CA PHE A 124 11.56 34.09 -5.13
C PHE A 124 11.20 33.53 -6.50
N ALA A 125 11.93 33.90 -7.56
CA ALA A 125 11.74 33.36 -8.90
C ALA A 125 12.03 31.86 -8.96
N GLY A 126 13.10 31.38 -8.31
CA GLY A 126 13.43 29.97 -8.18
C GLY A 126 12.32 29.19 -7.46
N LEU A 127 11.81 29.70 -6.34
CA LEU A 127 10.71 29.09 -5.59
C LEU A 127 9.42 29.00 -6.42
N ILE A 128 9.00 30.11 -7.06
CA ILE A 128 7.82 30.13 -7.93
C ILE A 128 8.02 29.20 -9.14
N GLY A 129 9.25 29.13 -9.67
CA GLY A 129 9.61 28.21 -10.75
C GLY A 129 9.44 26.75 -10.37
N ILE A 130 9.87 26.35 -9.17
CA ILE A 130 9.68 24.98 -8.65
C ILE A 130 8.19 24.66 -8.51
N VAL A 131 7.41 25.55 -7.89
CA VAL A 131 5.95 25.37 -7.75
C VAL A 131 5.29 25.21 -9.13
N SER A 132 5.65 26.08 -10.08
CA SER A 132 5.12 26.05 -11.44
C SER A 132 5.48 24.74 -12.15
N ALA A 133 6.70 24.23 -11.96
CA ALA A 133 7.15 22.98 -12.57
C ALA A 133 6.38 21.77 -12.02
N VAL A 134 6.13 21.73 -10.70
CA VAL A 134 5.30 20.68 -10.08
C VAL A 134 3.88 20.73 -10.65
N VAL A 135 3.26 21.90 -10.72
CA VAL A 135 1.92 22.07 -11.33
C VAL A 135 1.91 21.58 -12.77
N MET A 136 2.94 21.91 -13.56
CA MET A 136 3.07 21.48 -14.95
C MET A 136 3.23 19.96 -15.06
N LEU A 137 3.94 19.31 -14.13
CA LEU A 137 4.09 17.85 -14.08
C LEU A 137 2.76 17.15 -13.73
N VAL A 138 1.99 17.72 -12.81
CA VAL A 138 0.65 17.21 -12.46
C VAL A 138 -0.31 17.36 -13.64
N MET A 139 -0.29 18.51 -14.32
CA MET A 139 -1.06 18.71 -15.54
C MET A 139 -0.65 17.78 -16.68
N LEU A 140 0.56 17.25 -16.65
CA LEU A 140 1.07 16.31 -17.64
C LEU A 140 0.72 14.85 -17.34
N LEU A 141 0.64 14.51 -16.05
CA LEU A 141 0.13 13.21 -15.57
C LEU A 141 -1.38 13.11 -15.71
N LYS A 142 -2.08 14.25 -15.74
CA LYS A 142 -3.49 14.28 -16.11
C LYS A 142 -3.59 13.79 -17.56
N PRO A 143 -4.22 12.62 -17.80
CA PRO A 143 -4.42 12.13 -19.15
C PRO A 143 -5.02 13.24 -19.99
N GLY A 144 -4.40 13.49 -21.15
CA GLY A 144 -5.05 14.29 -22.18
C GLY A 144 -6.40 13.65 -22.46
N ASP A 145 -7.34 14.48 -22.88
CA ASP A 145 -8.60 14.05 -23.46
C ASP A 145 -8.25 13.19 -24.69
N ASP A 146 -7.96 11.92 -24.46
CA ASP A 146 -7.72 10.93 -25.49
C ASP A 146 -9.11 10.66 -26.05
N GLU A 147 -9.44 11.36 -27.14
CA GLU A 147 -10.67 11.19 -27.92
C GLU A 147 -10.85 9.76 -28.48
N ASP A 148 -9.92 8.84 -28.16
CA ASP A 148 -9.93 7.42 -28.49
C ASP A 148 -10.04 6.49 -27.25
N TYR A 149 -10.42 7.01 -26.07
CA TYR A 149 -10.90 6.16 -24.99
C TYR A 149 -12.30 5.64 -25.36
N ASP A 150 -12.37 4.46 -25.98
CA ASP A 150 -13.63 3.73 -26.18
C ASP A 150 -14.01 3.00 -24.87
N PRO A 151 -14.94 3.55 -24.07
CA PRO A 151 -15.36 2.93 -22.81
C PRO A 151 -16.14 1.62 -23.03
N ASP A 152 -16.50 1.26 -24.26
CA ASP A 152 -17.33 0.10 -24.58
C ASP A 152 -16.51 -1.18 -24.85
N GLN A 153 -15.18 -1.12 -24.72
CA GLN A 153 -14.27 -2.29 -24.74
C GLN A 153 -13.97 -2.83 -23.33
N GLY A 154 -14.96 -2.79 -22.44
CA GLY A 154 -14.93 -3.52 -21.17
C GLY A 154 -15.00 -5.04 -21.41
N ALA A 155 -14.31 -5.80 -20.55
CA ALA A 155 -14.10 -7.25 -20.59
C ALA A 155 -15.14 -8.05 -21.41
N ARG A 156 -14.69 -8.71 -22.47
CA ARG A 156 -15.48 -9.72 -23.18
C ARG A 156 -15.23 -11.07 -22.53
N VAL A 157 -16.29 -11.62 -21.92
CA VAL A 157 -16.38 -13.01 -21.45
C VAL A 157 -16.59 -13.97 -22.62
#